data_AF-A0A367A428-F1
#
_entry.id   AF-A0A367A428-F1
#
_cell.length_a   1.000
_cell.length_b   1.000
_cell.length_c   1.000
_cell.angle_alpha   90.00
_cell.angle_beta   90.00
_cell.angle_gamma   90.00
#
_symmetry.space_group_name_H-M   'P 1'
#
loop_
_entity.id
_entity.type
_entity.pdbx_description
1 polymer ?
#
loop_
_entity_poly.entity_id
_entity_poly.type
_entity_poly.pdbx_seq_one_letter_code
_entity_poly.pdbx_strand_id
1 'polypeptide(L)' 'MAIERGDVLKATTAGGGTIELRALGAPMQGRDFPVVWVCTEAEWRRSQAVGDEADGLPWPLDAVQELATA' A
#
# COMPACT_ATOMS: atom_id res chain seq x y z
N MET A 1 3.18 -14.78 -3.84
CA MET A 1 3.55 -13.39 -4.18
C MET A 1 3.73 -12.65 -2.88
N ALA A 2 4.90 -12.03 -2.69
CA ALA A 2 5.24 -11.31 -1.48
C ALA A 2 5.15 -9.82 -1.83
N ILE A 3 4.24 -9.10 -1.18
CA ILE A 3 4.15 -7.64 -1.33
C ILE A 3 5.43 -7.04 -0.75
N GLU A 4 6.10 -6.20 -1.52
CA GLU A 4 7.32 -5.48 -1.18
C GLU A 4 7.14 -3.96 -1.28
N ARG A 5 8.12 -3.22 -0.74
CA ARG A 5 8.11 -1.76 -0.81
C ARG A 5 8.15 -1.31 -2.26
N GLY A 6 7.19 -0.47 -2.64
CA GLY A 6 7.07 0.09 -3.97
C GLY A 6 6.08 -0.66 -4.86
N ASP A 7 5.54 -1.82 -4.47
CA ASP A 7 4.56 -2.52 -5.30
C ASP A 7 3.28 -1.71 -5.48
N VAL A 8 2.65 -1.85 -6.65
CA VAL A 8 1.31 -1.30 -6.90
C VAL A 8 0.28 -2.28 -6.39
N LEU A 9 -0.59 -1.80 -5.50
CA LEU A 9 -1.67 -2.57 -4.92
C LEU A 9 -3.02 -2.02 -5.38
N LYS A 10 -3.95 -2.91 -5.71
CA LYS A 10 -5.37 -2.60 -5.78
C LYS A 10 -5.98 -2.84 -4.40
N ALA A 11 -6.40 -1.78 -3.75
CA ALA A 11 -7.01 -1.82 -2.44
C ALA A 11 -8.53 -1.65 -2.55
N THR A 12 -9.28 -2.48 -1.83
CA THR A 12 -10.73 -2.35 -1.68
C THR A 12 -11.04 -1.36 -0.57
N THR A 13 -11.92 -0.39 -0.84
CA THR A 13 -12.36 0.61 0.13
C THR A 13 -13.58 0.12 0.90
N ALA A 14 -13.90 0.77 2.03
CA ALA A 14 -15.08 0.46 2.83
C ALA A 14 -16.41 0.59 2.05
N GLY A 15 -16.43 1.39 0.97
CA GLY A 15 -17.60 1.53 0.09
C GLY A 15 -17.69 0.45 -1.00
N GLY A 16 -16.78 -0.52 -1.02
CA GLY A 16 -16.71 -1.58 -2.04
C GLY A 16 -16.08 -1.16 -3.37
N GLY A 17 -15.62 0.09 -3.47
CA GLY A 17 -14.81 0.56 -4.59
C GLY A 17 -13.36 0.08 -4.50
N THR A 18 -12.60 0.29 -5.55
CA THR A 18 -11.17 -0.05 -5.58
C THR A 18 -10.32 1.16 -5.90
N ILE A 19 -9.16 1.27 -5.26
CA ILE A 19 -8.18 2.35 -5.46
C ILE A 19 -6.78 1.75 -5.63
N GLU A 20 -5.95 2.39 -6.46
CA GLU A 20 -4.54 2.02 -6.60
C GLU A 20 -3.69 2.76 -5.57
N LEU A 21 -2.86 2.01 -4.86
CA LEU A 21 -1.96 2.51 -3.82
C LEU A 21 -0.57 1.88 -3.99
N ARG A 22 0.45 2.50 -3.38
CA ARG A 22 1.82 1.98 -3.33
C ARG A 22 2.08 1.37 -1.96
N ALA A 23 2.62 0.17 -1.92
CA ALA A 23 3.11 -0.46 -0.71
C ALA A 23 4.34 0.30 -0.18
N LEU A 24 4.35 0.59 1.11
CA LEU A 24 5.50 1.20 1.80
C LEU A 24 6.44 0.15 2.39
N GLY A 25 6.05 -1.12 2.38
CA GLY A 25 6.83 -2.23 2.90
C GLY A 25 6.08 -3.55 2.80
N ALA A 26 6.71 -4.60 3.30
CA ALA A 26 6.08 -5.91 3.40
C ALA A 26 4.91 -5.92 4.41
N PRO A 27 3.94 -6.84 4.26
CA PRO A 27 2.86 -6.99 5.22
C PRO A 27 3.39 -7.27 6.62
N MET A 28 2.74 -6.71 7.62
CA MET A 28 3.09 -6.86 9.03
C MET A 28 1.87 -7.16 9.89
N GLN A 29 2.10 -7.77 11.06
CA GLN A 29 1.03 -8.02 12.01
C GLN A 29 0.56 -6.69 12.63
N GLY A 30 -0.70 -6.32 12.37
CA GLY A 30 -1.38 -5.25 13.10
C GLY A 30 -1.94 -5.74 14.43
N ARG A 31 -2.73 -4.90 15.11
CA ARG A 31 -3.30 -5.24 16.42
C ARG A 31 -4.21 -6.47 16.35
N ASP A 32 -5.16 -6.46 15.43
CA ASP A 32 -6.20 -7.51 15.32
C ASP A 32 -6.05 -8.36 14.04
N PHE A 33 -5.42 -7.81 13.00
CA PHE A 33 -5.24 -8.46 11.70
C PHE A 33 -3.96 -7.93 11.00
N PRO A 34 -3.40 -8.67 10.04
CA PRO A 34 -2.26 -8.22 9.26
C PRO A 34 -2.63 -7.03 8.37
N VAL A 35 -1.69 -6.09 8.24
CA VAL A 35 -1.83 -4.88 7.45
C VAL A 35 -0.63 -4.68 6.53
N VAL A 36 -0.83 -3.93 5.45
CA VAL A 36 0.24 -3.33 4.68
C VAL A 36 0.12 -1.82 4.79
N TRP A 37 1.23 -1.14 5.02
CA TRP A 37 1.26 0.32 4.98
C TRP A 37 1.31 0.77 3.53
N VAL A 38 0.44 1.72 3.19
CA VAL A 38 0.28 2.18 1.81
C VAL A 38 0.25 3.70 1.74
N CYS A 39 0.61 4.24 0.58
CA CYS A 39 0.45 5.66 0.26
C CYS A 39 -0.14 5.81 -1.16
N THR A 40 -0.57 7.02 -1.51
CA THR A 40 -0.95 7.33 -2.89
C THR A 40 0.29 7.42 -3.79
N GLU A 41 0.11 7.20 -5.10
CA GLU A 41 1.18 7.38 -6.08
C GLU A 41 1.80 8.79 -6.04
N ALA A 42 0.99 9.82 -5.72
CA ALA A 42 1.48 11.19 -5.59
C ALA A 42 2.42 11.36 -4.38
N GLU A 43 2.07 10.77 -3.24
CA GLU A 43 2.91 10.77 -2.03
C GLU A 43 4.20 9.97 -2.27
N TRP A 44 4.10 8.81 -2.91
CA TRP A 44 5.26 8.01 -3.30
C TRP A 44 6.24 8.79 -4.18
N ARG A 45 5.75 9.54 -5.18
CA ARG A 45 6.63 10.36 -6.02
C ARG A 45 7.26 11.52 -5.25
N ARG A 46 6.52 12.13 -4.33
CA ARG A 46 7.06 13.20 -3.47
C ARG A 46 8.15 12.68 -2.54
N SER A 47 7.96 11.54 -1.89
CA SER A 47 8.96 10.93 -1.01
C SER A 47 10.25 10.59 -1.76
N GLN A 48 10.13 10.03 -2.97
CA GLN A 48 11.30 9.74 -3.82
C GLN A 48 12.05 10.99 -4.28
N ALA A 49 11.36 12.11 -4.50
CA ALA A 49 11.98 13.34 -4.97
C ALA A 49 12.66 14.15 -3.86
N VAL A 50 12.10 14.16 -2.65
CA VAL A 50 12.57 14.99 -1.53
C VAL A 50 13.43 14.19 -0.55
N GLY A 51 13.39 12.85 -0.60
CA GLY A 51 14.07 11.97 0.34
C GLY A 51 13.36 11.89 1.70
N ASP A 52 12.10 12.32 1.77
CA ASP A 52 11.26 12.26 2.96
C ASP A 52 10.46 10.95 2.99
N GLU A 53 10.02 10.48 4.16
CA GLU A 53 9.15 9.31 4.24
C GLU A 53 7.71 9.70 3.83
N ALA A 54 7.06 8.87 3.02
CA ALA A 54 5.66 9.10 2.68
C ALA A 54 4.78 8.81 3.91
N ASP A 55 3.85 9.71 4.19
CA ASP A 55 2.79 9.47 5.18
C ASP A 55 1.99 8.24 4.76
N GLY A 56 2.13 7.17 5.54
CA GLY A 56 1.49 5.89 5.28
C GLY A 56 0.17 5.76 6.02
N LEU A 57 -0.75 4.99 5.42
CA LEU A 57 -1.95 4.51 6.09
C LEU A 57 -1.93 2.98 6.16
N PRO A 58 -2.32 2.36 7.29
CA PRO A 58 -2.43 0.92 7.36
C PRO A 58 -3.68 0.45 6.61
N TRP A 59 -3.52 -0.48 5.68
CA TRP A 59 -4.62 -1.13 4.96
C TRP A 59 -4.71 -2.62 5.34
N PRO A 60 -5.91 -3.18 5.54
CA PRO A 60 -6.07 -4.61 5.77
C PRO A 60 -5.48 -5.44 4.63
N LEU A 61 -4.68 -6.46 4.97
CA LEU A 61 -3.98 -7.27 3.98
C LEU A 61 -4.96 -8.09 3.09
N ASP A 62 -6.09 -8.50 3.66
CA ASP A 62 -7.15 -9.21 2.94
C ASP A 62 -7.95 -8.32 1.98
N ALA A 63 -7.83 -6.99 2.12
CA ALA A 63 -8.48 -6.01 1.27
C ALA A 63 -7.57 -5.51 0.13
N VAL A 64 -6.35 -6.04 -0.04
CA VAL A 64 -5.42 -5.66 -1.12
C VAL A 64 -5.10 -6.83 -2.04
N GLN A 65 -4.85 -6.51 -3.30
CA GLN A 65 -4.33 -7.43 -4.31
C GLN A 65 -3.17 -6.75 -5.02
N GLU A 66 -2.06 -7.46 -5.20
CA GLU A 66 -0.93 -6.97 -5.98
C GLU A 66 -1.35 -6.84 -7.45
N LEU A 67 -1.15 -5.67 -8.05
CA LEU A 67 -1.18 -5.54 -9.50
C LEU A 67 0.16 -6.04 -10.01
N ALA A 68 0.18 -7.30 -10.47
CA ALA A 68 1.31 -7.78 -11.24
C ALA A 68 1.56 -6.80 -12.40
N THR A 69 2.77 -6.23 -12.43
CA THR A 69 3.20 -5.43 -13.58
C THR A 69 3.49 -6.44 -14.70
N ALA A 70 2.66 -6.45 -15.74
CA ALA A 70 2.81 -7.32 -16.90
C ALA A 70 4.11 -7.02 -17.67
#